data_AF-A0A1H0HIR6-F1
#
_entry.id   AF-A0A1H0HIR6-F1
#
_cell.length_a   1.000
_cell.length_b   1.000
_cell.length_c   1.000
_cell.angle_alpha   90.00
_cell.angle_beta   90.00
_cell.angle_gamma   90.00
#
_symmetry.space_group_name_H-M   'P 1'
#
loop_
_entity.id
_entity.type
_entity.pdbx_description
1 polymer ?
#
loop_
_entity_poly.entity_id
_entity_poly.type
_entity_poly.pdbx_seq_one_letter_code
_entity_poly.pdbx_strand_id
1 'polypeptide(L)'
;MSVVVPIKDSVMPFWLSLQKALIEATSFPCDGRDEWVSDNAEDRAYAAGHCTGCSAIAECGTYAAAAKERSNVWAGVDRTPNSGRRSGSLPLFTTDTEGRTA
;
A
#
# COMPACT_ATOMS: atom_id res chain seq x y z
N MET A 1 -14.19 26.67 7.78
CA MET A 1 -14.33 25.52 8.69
C MET A 1 -13.11 24.64 8.48
N SER A 2 -12.10 24.73 9.36
CA SER A 2 -10.90 23.89 9.26
C SER A 2 -11.21 22.54 9.92
N VAL A 3 -11.19 21.47 9.13
CA VAL A 3 -11.29 20.11 9.65
C VAL A 3 -9.91 19.76 10.21
N VAL A 4 -9.78 19.79 11.54
CA VAL A 4 -8.58 19.26 12.22
C VAL A 4 -8.82 17.76 12.37
N VAL A 5 -8.20 16.96 11.52
CA VAL A 5 -8.19 15.50 11.66
C VAL A 5 -7.12 15.16 12.70
N PRO A 6 -7.47 14.62 13.89
CA PRO A 6 -6.49 14.28 14.90
C PRO A 6 -5.66 13.07 14.43
N ILE A 7 -4.42 13.33 14.03
CA ILE A 7 -3.42 12.28 13.82
C ILE A 7 -3.05 11.73 15.20
N LYS A 8 -3.05 10.41 15.36
CA LYS A 8 -2.64 9.77 16.63
C LYS A 8 -1.20 10.14 16.96
N ASP A 9 -0.92 10.49 18.21
CA ASP A 9 0.44 10.86 18.68
C ASP A 9 1.50 9.80 18.33
N SER A 10 1.13 8.52 18.34
CA SER A 10 2.01 7.42 17.96
C SER A 10 2.42 7.40 16.49
N VAL A 11 1.65 8.06 15.61
CA VAL A 11 1.86 8.11 14.15
C VAL A 11 2.59 9.39 13.74
N MET A 12 2.53 10.44 14.57
CA MET A 12 3.15 11.75 14.32
C MET A 12 4.62 11.73 13.86
N PRO A 13 5.55 10.94 14.45
CA PRO A 13 6.92 10.93 13.97
C PRO A 13 7.04 10.45 12.52
N PHE A 14 6.24 9.44 12.12
CA PHE A 14 6.24 8.94 10.75
C PHE A 14 5.59 9.92 9.77
N TRP A 15 4.56 10.64 10.23
CA TRP A 15 3.95 11.72 9.45
C TRP A 15 4.93 12.88 9.21
N LEU A 16 5.69 13.28 10.24
CA LEU A 16 6.68 14.34 10.10
C LEU A 16 7.81 13.96 9.15
N SER A 17 8.29 12.71 9.21
CA SER A 17 9.26 12.18 8.25
C SER A 17 8.74 12.22 6.82
N LEU A 18 7.49 11.81 6.59
CA LEU A 18 6.85 11.89 5.28
C LEU A 18 6.73 13.34 4.80
N GLN A 19 6.29 14.27 5.64
CA GLN A 19 6.21 15.69 5.27
C GLN A 19 7.57 16.25 4.87
N LYS A 20 8.61 15.94 5.64
CA LYS A 20 9.97 16.37 5.31
C LYS A 20 10.41 15.83 3.96
N ALA A 21 10.19 14.54 3.71
CA ALA A 21 10.51 13.92 2.43
C ALA A 21 9.72 14.55 1.26
N LEU A 22 8.45 14.92 1.46
CA LEU A 22 7.63 15.60 0.46
C LEU A 22 8.11 17.03 0.19
N ILE A 23 8.56 17.77 1.20
CA ILE A 23 9.11 19.12 1.04
C ILE A 23 10.44 19.08 0.27
N GLU A 24 11.26 18.05 0.52
CA GLU A 24 12.55 17.86 -0.15
C GLU A 24 12.40 17.25 -1.56
N ALA A 25 11.30 16.53 -1.81
CA ALA A 25 11.04 15.90 -3.09
C ALA A 25 10.72 16.96 -4.15
N THR A 26 11.35 16.82 -5.32
CA THR A 26 11.13 17.76 -6.45
C THR A 26 9.83 17.46 -7.21
N SER A 27 9.37 16.21 -7.20
CA SER A 27 8.15 15.78 -7.87
C SER A 27 7.61 14.52 -7.21
N PHE A 28 6.28 14.44 -7.06
CA PHE A 28 5.58 13.26 -6.62
C PHE A 28 4.44 12.98 -7.61
N PRO A 29 4.33 11.76 -8.15
CA PRO A 29 3.39 11.43 -9.22
C PRO A 29 1.93 11.48 -8.76
N CYS A 30 1.69 11.49 -7.43
CA CYS A 30 0.36 11.52 -6.83
C CYS A 30 -0.21 12.93 -6.62
N ASP A 31 0.57 14.00 -6.82
CA ASP A 31 0.07 15.36 -6.57
C ASP A 31 -0.99 15.77 -7.59
N GLY A 32 -2.13 16.28 -7.09
CA GLY A 32 -3.24 16.75 -7.93
C GLY A 32 -3.90 15.67 -8.81
N ARG A 33 -3.74 14.38 -8.45
CA ARG A 33 -4.19 13.23 -9.24
C ARG A 33 -5.09 12.30 -8.45
N ASP A 34 -6.21 11.93 -9.05
CA ASP A 34 -7.24 11.13 -8.39
C ASP A 34 -6.96 9.62 -8.45
N GLU A 35 -6.05 9.18 -9.34
CA GLU A 35 -5.75 7.75 -9.54
C GLU A 35 -5.21 7.07 -8.26
N TRP A 36 -4.58 7.83 -7.37
CA TRP A 36 -4.07 7.35 -6.08
C TRP A 36 -5.16 7.16 -5.02
N VAL A 37 -6.32 7.80 -5.18
CA VAL A 37 -7.47 7.75 -4.27
C VAL A 37 -8.72 7.15 -4.92
N SER A 38 -8.59 6.64 -6.15
CA SER A 38 -9.70 6.08 -6.93
C SER A 38 -10.17 4.73 -6.39
N ASP A 39 -11.49 4.53 -6.41
CA ASP A 39 -12.13 3.25 -6.12
C ASP A 39 -12.02 2.26 -7.30
N ASN A 40 -11.59 2.71 -8.48
CA ASN A 40 -11.34 1.85 -9.64
C ASN A 40 -10.02 1.07 -9.48
N ALA A 41 -10.07 -0.25 -9.66
CA ALA A 41 -8.89 -1.12 -9.58
C ALA A 41 -7.84 -0.84 -10.66
N GLU A 42 -8.26 -0.43 -11.86
CA GLU A 42 -7.33 -0.11 -12.95
C GLU A 42 -6.53 1.17 -12.65
N ASP A 43 -7.20 2.20 -12.12
CA ASP A 43 -6.56 3.44 -11.70
C ASP A 43 -5.54 3.18 -10.57
N ARG A 44 -5.90 2.33 -9.59
CA ARG A 44 -4.96 1.96 -8.52
C ARG A 44 -3.79 1.14 -9.03
N ALA A 45 -3.99 0.24 -9.99
CA ALA A 45 -2.89 -0.51 -10.61
C ALA A 45 -1.95 0.44 -11.38
N TYR A 46 -2.50 1.40 -12.11
CA TYR A 46 -1.75 2.47 -12.77
C TYR A 46 -0.94 3.29 -11.77
N ALA A 47 -1.59 3.79 -10.71
CA ALA A 47 -0.97 4.59 -9.66
C ALA A 47 0.16 3.84 -8.95
N ALA A 48 -0.04 2.54 -8.65
CA ALA A 48 0.98 1.69 -8.03
C ALA A 48 2.25 1.60 -8.88
N GLY A 49 2.11 1.42 -10.20
CA GLY A 49 3.25 1.37 -11.12
C GLY A 49 4.01 2.70 -11.22
N HIS A 50 3.31 3.83 -11.09
CA HIS A 50 3.92 5.16 -11.21
C HIS A 50 4.64 5.63 -9.94
N CYS A 51 4.54 4.91 -8.83
CA CYS A 51 5.24 5.27 -7.59
C CYS A 51 6.77 5.09 -7.64
N THR A 52 7.31 4.31 -8.58
CA THR A 52 8.72 3.86 -8.59
C THR A 52 9.76 4.99 -8.67
N GLY A 53 9.39 6.18 -9.15
CA GLY A 53 10.28 7.35 -9.25
C GLY A 53 10.19 8.34 -8.08
N CYS A 54 9.35 8.08 -7.07
CA CYS A 54 9.12 9.02 -5.97
C CYS A 54 10.23 8.94 -4.92
N SER A 55 10.89 10.06 -4.62
CA SER A 55 11.94 10.11 -3.59
C SER A 55 11.40 9.91 -2.17
N ALA A 56 10.10 10.17 -1.94
CA ALA A 56 9.45 9.97 -0.64
C ALA A 56 8.81 8.57 -0.48
N ILE A 57 9.13 7.61 -1.36
CA ILE A 57 8.47 6.29 -1.38
C ILE A 57 8.68 5.51 -0.07
N ALA A 58 9.85 5.61 0.55
CA ALA A 58 10.18 4.87 1.77
C ALA A 58 9.40 5.41 2.99
N GLU A 59 9.37 6.73 3.15
CA GLU A 59 8.65 7.42 4.21
C GLU A 59 7.14 7.28 4.02
N CYS A 60 6.66 7.31 2.77
CA CYS A 60 5.26 7.05 2.43
C CYS A 60 4.84 5.65 2.87
N GLY A 61 5.67 4.64 2.61
CA GLY A 61 5.40 3.26 3.00
C GLY A 61 5.39 3.08 4.53
N THR A 62 6.34 3.74 5.20
CA THR A 62 6.47 3.71 6.66
C THR A 62 5.29 4.38 7.35
N TYR A 63 4.88 5.56 6.90
CA TYR A 63 3.68 6.24 7.39
C TYR A 63 2.44 5.38 7.17
N ALA A 64 2.22 4.88 5.95
CA ALA A 64 1.03 4.08 5.64
C ALA A 64 0.94 2.81 6.51
N ALA A 65 2.07 2.18 6.83
CA ALA A 65 2.11 1.05 7.75
C ALA A 65 1.78 1.46 9.20
N ALA A 66 2.37 2.55 9.70
CA ALA A 66 2.15 3.04 11.06
C ALA A 66 0.73 3.56 11.29
N ALA A 67 0.18 4.28 10.31
CA ALA A 67 -1.20 4.76 10.28
C ALA A 67 -2.22 3.63 10.10
N LYS A 68 -1.75 2.46 9.63
CA LYS A 68 -2.59 1.32 9.24
C LYS A 68 -3.62 1.71 8.17
N GLU A 69 -3.17 2.46 7.17
CA GLU A 69 -4.00 2.78 6.00
C GLU A 69 -4.43 1.47 5.33
N ARG A 70 -5.72 1.35 5.02
CA ARG A 70 -6.31 0.10 4.49
C ARG A 70 -6.92 0.26 3.11
N SER A 71 -6.74 1.41 2.49
CA SER A 71 -7.31 1.73 1.20
C SER A 71 -6.30 2.53 0.40
N ASN A 72 -6.54 2.62 -0.90
CA ASN A 72 -5.78 3.46 -1.81
C ASN A 72 -4.33 2.97 -2.01
N VAL A 73 -3.61 3.68 -2.87
CA VAL A 73 -2.23 3.35 -3.23
C VAL A 73 -1.27 4.14 -2.36
N TRP A 74 -0.40 3.44 -1.64
CA TRP A 74 0.70 4.08 -0.92
C TRP A 74 2.02 3.38 -1.20
N ALA A 75 3.07 4.14 -1.47
CA ALA A 75 4.40 3.63 -1.76
C ALA A 75 4.41 2.52 -2.83
N GLY A 76 3.59 2.66 -3.87
CA GLY A 76 3.47 1.68 -4.96
C GLY A 76 2.66 0.42 -4.60
N VAL A 77 1.95 0.42 -3.47
CA VAL A 77 1.15 -0.73 -3.03
C VAL A 77 -0.30 -0.31 -2.87
N ASP A 78 -1.19 -0.94 -3.64
CA ASP A 78 -2.64 -0.89 -3.42
C ASP A 78 -2.96 -1.65 -2.13
N ARG A 79 -3.46 -0.93 -1.11
CA ARG A 79 -3.83 -1.49 0.20
C ARG A 79 -5.30 -1.86 0.28
N THR A 80 -6.08 -1.59 -0.77
CA THR A 80 -7.51 -1.91 -0.81
C THR A 80 -7.70 -3.41 -0.67
N PRO A 81 -8.50 -3.91 0.29
CA PRO A 81 -8.65 -5.33 0.50
C PRO A 81 -9.29 -5.95 -0.73
N ASN A 82 -8.60 -6.89 -1.36
CA ASN A 82 -9.22 -7.68 -2.41
C ASN A 82 -10.31 -8.55 -1.76
N SER A 83 -11.58 -8.25 -2.04
CA SER A 83 -12.72 -9.04 -1.57
C SER A 83 -12.72 -10.48 -2.12
N GLY A 84 -11.78 -10.82 -3.01
CA GLY A 84 -11.71 -12.07 -3.76
C GLY A 84 -10.93 -13.25 -3.16
N ARG A 85 -10.41 -13.22 -1.91
CA ARG A 85 -9.82 -14.43 -1.30
C ARG A 85 -10.17 -14.61 0.19
N ARG A 86 -11.41 -15.02 0.44
CA ARG A 86 -11.65 -15.94 1.56
C ARG A 86 -11.18 -17.32 1.12
N SER A 87 -10.23 -17.86 1.89
CA SER A 87 -9.69 -19.21 1.84
C SER A 87 -10.76 -20.24 1.51
N GLY A 88 -10.65 -20.86 0.34
CA GLY A 88 -11.62 -21.84 -0.12
C GLY A 88 -11.39 -22.29 -1.56
N SER A 89 -10.16 -22.73 -1.90
CA SER A 89 -9.96 -23.80 -2.89
C SER A 89 -8.51 -24.30 -2.89
N LEU A 90 -8.36 -25.61 -3.02
CA LEU A 90 -7.26 -26.51 -2.66
C LEU A 90 -6.05 -26.54 -3.65
N PRO A 91 -5.00 -27.33 -3.36
CA PRO A 91 -4.94 -28.59 -4.11
C PRO A 91 -4.97 -29.81 -3.18
N LEU A 92 -5.99 -30.65 -3.41
CA LEU A 92 -6.08 -32.02 -2.99
C LEU A 92 -5.24 -32.76 -4.03
N PHE A 93 -3.93 -32.80 -3.82
CA PHE A 93 -3.09 -33.77 -4.52
C PHE A 93 -2.16 -34.42 -3.51
N THR A 94 -2.50 -35.68 -3.27
CA THR A 94 -1.89 -36.66 -2.38
C THR A 94 -0.43 -36.89 -2.77
N THR A 95 0.49 -36.76 -1.82
CA THR A 95 1.78 -37.43 -1.94
C THR A 95 1.58 -38.90 -1.64
N ASP A 96 1.31 -39.70 -2.67
CA ASP A 96 1.64 -41.12 -2.63
C ASP A 96 3.16 -41.22 -2.80
N THR A 97 3.84 -41.70 -1.76
CA THR A 97 5.26 -42.03 -1.78
C THR A 97 5.39 -43.44 -1.27
N GLU A 98 4.87 -44.40 -2.02
CA GLU A 98 5.18 -45.81 -1.80
C GLU A 98 6.35 -46.23 -2.70
N GLY A 99 7.55 -45.94 -2.21
CA GLY A 99 8.81 -46.52 -2.69
C GLY A 99 9.53 -47.16 -1.51
N ARG A 100 9.21 -48.42 -1.18
CA ARG A 100 10.01 -49.23 -0.26
C ARG A 100 10.19 -50.65 -0.80
N THR A 101 11.43 -50.92 -1.18
CA THR A 101 12.03 -52.20 -1.53
C THR A 101 12.00 -53.16 -0.34
N ALA A 102 11.62 -54.42 -0.59
CA ALA A 102 12.23 -55.63 -0.04
C ALA A 102 11.75 -56.84 -0.86
#